data_AF-A0A813K839-F1
#
_entry.id   AF-A0A813K839-F1
#
_cell.length_a   1.000
_cell.length_b   1.000
_cell.length_c   1.000
_cell.angle_alpha   90.00
_cell.angle_beta   90.00
_cell.angle_gamma   90.00
#
_symmetry.space_group_name_H-M   'P 1'
#
loop_
_entity.id
_entity.type
_entity.pdbx_description
1 polymer ?
#
loop_
_entity_poly.entity_id
_entity_poly.type
_entity_poly.pdbx_seq_one_letter_code
_entity_poly.pdbx_strand_id
1 'polypeptide(L)'
;MARVVLCVFALPVLLLVPAVDAVLSRLILVTRHGHRQRLYKNASTLSEGAAAGGPSLTATGVSHMKEVGGELQARYFPPACNRNSQFCLEGSGPAYVPSEVRVESSSLDRTLLSAYALHSTLWKSLNATFGLPVPVNTRSDQDDAVIRAYTKCPAHSARILQWSEGAEFAAREASSLGLRERVARNLFFWQHNGGAGYRAINGSGAVPLLDWWNAYDSIVTHAALTGQSPVTSKDLAEAAQLAAWLEGSKFGPEVAGNLCGGSLLGEIATHLSADAQAPRLVHYSTHYASMYCLLAAIDVDESRQAWLYSKLLPPGSVLAFELHSDSEMTGISPQSSVHLRYWDGFVDRERMPEWRDLVLPCALEGRPCTLLQFQSLALRRSFASTAAWCAACNNTVMPACQDRVAGTCSSPGSTSAGPQVDAAVVAVIAGVVGVVAGVGLVLACRLLAQRRNRRPGHTQFNDEKLHAAGNVAMTIGTRGAQI
;
A
#
# COMPACT_ATOMS: atom_id res chain seq x y z
N MET A 1 60.69 33.69 -30.50
CA MET A 1 59.28 33.55 -30.93
C MET A 1 58.51 32.85 -29.82
N ALA A 2 57.75 33.59 -29.02
CA ALA A 2 57.01 33.06 -27.88
C ALA A 2 55.61 32.62 -28.33
N ARG A 3 55.25 31.36 -28.07
CA ARG A 3 53.91 30.82 -28.32
C ARG A 3 53.07 31.01 -27.06
N VAL A 4 52.09 31.91 -27.13
CA VAL A 4 51.04 32.07 -26.12
C VAL A 4 50.00 30.98 -26.37
N VAL A 5 49.93 29.99 -25.48
CA VAL A 5 48.88 28.96 -25.47
C VAL A 5 47.70 29.51 -24.68
N LEU A 6 46.63 29.89 -25.38
CA LEU A 6 45.39 30.37 -24.80
C LEU A 6 44.59 29.16 -24.27
N CYS A 7 44.76 28.79 -23.00
CA CYS A 7 43.88 27.84 -22.32
C CYS A 7 42.52 28.50 -22.12
N VAL A 8 41.59 28.26 -23.05
CA VAL A 8 40.16 28.57 -22.85
C VAL A 8 39.63 27.59 -21.80
N PHE A 9 39.61 28.02 -20.55
CA PHE A 9 38.82 27.36 -19.51
C PHE A 9 37.35 27.52 -19.91
N ALA A 10 36.78 26.49 -20.52
CA ALA A 10 35.34 26.35 -20.63
C ALA A 10 34.81 26.19 -19.20
N LEU A 11 34.43 27.32 -18.58
CA LEU A 11 33.65 27.31 -17.36
C LEU A 11 32.41 26.46 -17.67
N PRO A 12 32.18 25.32 -16.99
CA PRO A 12 30.89 24.68 -17.09
C PRO A 12 29.91 25.70 -16.55
N VAL A 13 29.12 26.30 -17.44
CA VAL A 13 27.91 27.01 -17.08
C VAL A 13 27.04 25.93 -16.45
N LEU A 14 27.17 25.76 -15.13
CA LEU A 14 26.16 25.09 -14.33
C LEU A 14 24.91 25.92 -14.56
N LEU A 15 24.09 25.49 -15.52
CA LEU A 15 22.71 25.90 -15.61
C LEU A 15 22.09 25.51 -14.28
N LEU A 16 22.04 26.47 -13.36
CA LEU A 16 21.22 26.42 -12.17
C LEU A 16 19.79 26.38 -12.67
N VAL A 17 19.32 25.19 -13.03
CA VAL A 17 17.91 24.95 -13.28
C VAL A 17 17.25 25.26 -11.93
N PRO A 18 16.41 26.30 -11.84
CA PRO A 18 15.70 26.58 -10.60
C PRO A 18 14.96 25.29 -10.23
N ALA A 19 15.09 24.87 -8.97
CA ALA A 19 14.27 23.77 -8.47
C ALA A 19 12.81 24.23 -8.65
N VAL A 20 12.09 23.58 -9.56
CA VAL A 20 10.68 23.86 -9.76
C VAL A 20 9.98 23.35 -8.51
N ASP A 21 9.26 24.24 -7.82
CA ASP A 21 8.51 23.86 -6.63
C ASP A 21 7.33 22.98 -7.06
N ALA A 22 7.45 21.68 -6.78
CA ALA A 22 6.35 20.73 -6.97
C ALA A 22 5.27 21.00 -5.92
N VAL A 23 4.01 21.07 -6.36
CA VAL A 23 2.87 21.37 -5.48
C VAL A 23 2.00 20.13 -5.30
N LEU A 24 1.57 19.85 -4.07
CA LEU A 24 0.63 18.77 -3.80
C LEU A 24 -0.73 19.07 -4.43
N SER A 25 -1.07 18.36 -5.48
CA SER A 25 -2.28 18.57 -6.29
C SER A 25 -3.43 17.64 -5.92
N ARG A 26 -3.13 16.40 -5.47
CA ARG A 26 -4.12 15.41 -4.99
C ARG A 26 -3.61 14.68 -3.76
N LEU A 27 -4.54 14.31 -2.88
CA LEU A 27 -4.28 13.55 -1.67
C LEU A 27 -5.29 12.41 -1.56
N ILE A 28 -4.78 11.18 -1.42
CA ILE A 28 -5.62 10.04 -1.03
C ILE A 28 -5.17 9.54 0.33
N LEU A 29 -6.11 9.50 1.27
CA LEU A 29 -5.90 8.98 2.62
C LEU A 29 -6.53 7.60 2.74
N VAL A 30 -5.79 6.64 3.26
CA VAL A 30 -6.32 5.34 3.71
C VAL A 30 -6.05 5.25 5.20
N THR A 31 -7.09 5.33 6.01
CA THR A 31 -6.95 5.35 7.47
C THR A 31 -7.44 4.05 8.08
N ARG A 32 -6.83 3.64 9.18
CA ARG A 32 -7.42 2.65 10.09
C ARG A 32 -8.40 3.36 11.00
N HIS A 33 -9.55 2.76 11.26
CA HIS A 33 -10.46 3.22 12.32
C HIS A 33 -9.76 3.41 13.68
N GLY A 34 -10.36 4.24 14.53
CA GLY A 34 -9.91 4.49 15.90
C GLY A 34 -10.09 3.29 16.83
N HIS A 35 -9.80 3.52 18.11
CA HIS A 35 -9.97 2.49 19.15
C HIS A 35 -11.42 1.98 19.24
N ARG A 36 -11.60 0.68 19.41
CA ARG A 36 -12.90 0.01 19.37
C ARG A 36 -13.06 -0.99 20.52
N GLN A 37 -14.28 -1.47 20.69
CA GLN A 37 -14.56 -2.64 21.52
C GLN A 37 -13.84 -3.89 20.97
N ARG A 38 -13.76 -4.94 21.81
CA ARG A 38 -13.18 -6.23 21.43
C ARG A 38 -13.86 -6.80 20.19
N LEU A 39 -13.04 -7.33 19.28
CA LEU A 39 -13.49 -8.00 18.08
C LEU A 39 -13.08 -9.46 18.13
N TYR A 40 -14.00 -10.34 17.77
CA TYR A 40 -13.68 -11.73 17.48
C TYR A 40 -13.70 -11.97 15.97
N LYS A 41 -12.67 -12.62 15.46
CA LYS A 41 -12.56 -13.06 14.07
C LYS A 41 -12.37 -14.57 14.01
N ASN A 42 -12.92 -15.23 13.00
CA ASN A 42 -12.49 -16.58 12.70
C ASN A 42 -11.04 -16.55 12.19
N ALA A 43 -10.16 -17.35 12.80
CA ALA A 43 -8.74 -17.35 12.52
C ALA A 43 -8.37 -17.67 11.05
N SER A 44 -9.20 -18.47 10.39
CA SER A 44 -8.98 -19.02 9.05
C SER A 44 -9.76 -18.28 7.97
N THR A 45 -11.04 -17.99 8.22
CA THR A 45 -11.90 -17.31 7.24
C THR A 45 -11.87 -15.79 7.39
N LEU A 46 -11.28 -15.28 8.47
CA LEU A 46 -11.25 -13.86 8.85
C LEU A 46 -12.64 -13.23 9.05
N SER A 47 -13.70 -14.03 9.02
CA SER A 47 -15.06 -13.56 9.20
C SER A 47 -15.24 -13.01 10.62
N GLU A 48 -15.80 -11.83 10.71
CA GLU A 48 -16.17 -11.20 11.98
C GLU A 48 -17.54 -11.75 12.43
N GLY A 49 -17.72 -11.98 13.74
CA GLY A 49 -18.97 -12.52 14.27
C GLY A 49 -20.19 -11.63 13.97
N ALA A 50 -21.34 -12.25 13.68
CA ALA A 50 -22.58 -11.61 13.21
C ALA A 50 -23.37 -10.79 14.26
N ALA A 51 -22.84 -10.59 15.46
CA ALA A 51 -23.53 -9.81 16.49
C ALA A 51 -23.59 -8.33 16.05
N ALA A 52 -24.76 -7.93 15.54
CA ALA A 52 -25.26 -6.56 15.31
C ALA A 52 -24.18 -5.49 15.00
N GLY A 53 -23.60 -5.52 13.79
CA GLY A 53 -22.71 -4.45 13.30
C GLY A 53 -21.25 -4.55 13.73
N GLY A 54 -20.89 -5.59 14.48
CA GLY A 54 -19.52 -5.81 14.96
C GLY A 54 -19.13 -4.85 16.10
N PRO A 55 -17.85 -4.81 16.49
CA PRO A 55 -17.38 -3.97 17.58
C PRO A 55 -17.54 -2.48 17.26
N SER A 56 -18.18 -1.75 18.17
CA SER A 56 -18.38 -0.31 18.06
C SER A 56 -17.09 0.47 18.34
N LEU A 57 -17.00 1.67 17.77
CA LEU A 57 -15.96 2.64 18.15
C LEU A 57 -16.13 3.05 19.62
N THR A 58 -15.02 3.19 20.37
CA THR A 58 -15.10 3.75 21.73
C THR A 58 -15.05 5.28 21.71
N ALA A 59 -15.44 5.93 22.81
CA ALA A 59 -15.27 7.38 22.96
C ALA A 59 -13.81 7.81 22.81
N THR A 60 -12.87 7.02 23.36
CA THR A 60 -11.43 7.18 23.14
C THR A 60 -11.07 7.11 21.65
N GLY A 61 -11.65 6.15 20.92
CA GLY A 61 -11.46 6.03 19.47
C GLY A 61 -11.94 7.27 18.71
N VAL A 62 -13.09 7.84 19.08
CA VAL A 62 -13.58 9.11 18.51
C VAL A 62 -12.58 10.24 18.78
N SER A 63 -12.06 10.36 20.00
CA SER A 63 -11.07 11.39 20.35
C SER A 63 -9.79 11.25 19.53
N HIS A 64 -9.25 10.03 19.41
CA HIS A 64 -8.04 9.79 18.63
C HIS A 64 -8.24 10.14 17.15
N MET A 65 -9.41 9.82 16.58
CA MET A 65 -9.67 10.16 15.18
C MET A 65 -9.84 11.67 14.97
N LYS A 66 -10.36 12.41 15.96
CA LYS A 66 -10.36 13.88 15.94
C LYS A 66 -8.94 14.45 16.00
N GLU A 67 -8.06 13.86 16.80
CA GLU A 67 -6.65 14.28 16.85
C GLU A 67 -5.96 14.00 15.51
N VAL A 68 -6.17 12.82 14.92
CA VAL A 68 -5.72 12.48 13.56
C VAL A 68 -6.21 13.52 12.54
N GLY A 69 -7.48 13.93 12.60
CA GLY A 69 -8.03 14.96 11.73
C GLY A 69 -7.36 16.33 11.91
N GLY A 70 -7.09 16.72 13.16
CA GLY A 70 -6.33 17.95 13.48
C GLY A 70 -4.90 17.94 12.94
N GLU A 71 -4.18 16.82 13.07
CA GLU A 71 -2.82 16.67 12.53
C GLU A 71 -2.80 16.71 10.99
N LEU A 72 -3.76 16.05 10.35
CA LEU A 72 -3.92 16.10 8.90
C LEU A 72 -4.29 17.52 8.43
N GLN A 73 -5.10 18.26 9.19
CA GLN A 73 -5.37 19.67 8.93
C GLN A 73 -4.08 20.49 9.00
N ALA A 74 -3.29 20.32 10.07
CA ALA A 74 -2.06 21.08 10.26
C ALA A 74 -1.05 20.82 9.14
N ARG A 75 -0.96 19.57 8.66
CA ARG A 75 -0.05 19.17 7.59
C ARG A 75 -0.50 19.64 6.21
N TYR A 76 -1.73 19.34 5.82
CA TYR A 76 -2.19 19.47 4.43
C TYR A 76 -3.02 20.73 4.16
N PHE A 77 -3.56 21.36 5.21
CA PHE A 77 -4.45 22.53 5.14
C PHE A 77 -4.05 23.67 6.10
N PRO A 78 -2.75 24.03 6.21
CA PRO A 78 -2.33 25.11 7.09
C PRO A 78 -2.93 26.46 6.66
N PRO A 79 -3.18 27.41 7.59
CA PRO A 79 -3.73 28.72 7.27
C PRO A 79 -2.92 29.50 6.22
N ALA A 80 -1.60 29.30 6.21
CA ALA A 80 -0.66 29.92 5.28
C ALA A 80 -0.10 28.88 4.31
N CYS A 81 -1.00 28.25 3.55
CA CYS A 81 -0.64 27.41 2.41
C CYS A 81 0.07 28.27 1.34
N ASN A 82 1.37 28.49 1.52
CA ASN A 82 2.19 29.13 0.49
C ASN A 82 2.72 28.07 -0.47
N ARG A 83 3.05 28.49 -1.70
CA ARG A 83 3.61 27.59 -2.74
C ARG A 83 4.90 26.88 -2.29
N ASN A 84 5.57 27.39 -1.26
CA ASN A 84 6.80 26.83 -0.73
C ASN A 84 6.55 25.66 0.25
N SER A 85 5.30 25.42 0.67
CA SER A 85 4.96 24.27 1.50
C SER A 85 4.71 23.06 0.60
N GLN A 86 5.70 22.17 0.53
CA GLN A 86 5.65 20.93 -0.25
C GLN A 86 4.43 20.05 0.10
N PHE A 87 3.86 20.19 1.29
CA PHE A 87 2.78 19.32 1.77
C PHE A 87 1.40 19.96 1.68
N CYS A 88 1.28 21.21 1.25
CA CYS A 88 -0.03 21.84 1.22
C CYS A 88 -0.80 21.48 -0.05
N LEU A 89 -2.05 21.02 0.10
CA LEU A 89 -2.90 20.57 -1.02
C LEU A 89 -3.41 21.74 -1.87
N GLU A 90 -2.59 22.29 -2.76
CA GLU A 90 -2.72 23.53 -3.55
C GLU A 90 -3.92 24.44 -3.18
N GLY A 91 -4.74 25.00 -4.07
CA GLY A 91 -5.90 25.84 -3.73
C GLY A 91 -7.03 25.24 -2.85
N SER A 92 -6.77 24.32 -1.93
CA SER A 92 -7.74 23.90 -0.92
C SER A 92 -7.64 24.85 0.27
N GLY A 93 -8.72 25.59 0.53
CA GLY A 93 -8.87 26.30 1.79
C GLY A 93 -9.11 25.31 2.93
N PRO A 94 -9.10 25.76 4.20
CA PRO A 94 -9.43 24.90 5.33
C PRO A 94 -10.92 24.51 5.37
N ALA A 95 -11.74 25.03 4.45
CA ALA A 95 -13.16 24.75 4.35
C ALA A 95 -13.43 23.55 3.46
N TYR A 96 -14.42 22.75 3.83
CA TYR A 96 -14.90 21.64 3.03
C TYR A 96 -15.61 22.12 1.75
N VAL A 97 -15.21 21.58 0.60
CA VAL A 97 -15.87 21.79 -0.70
C VAL A 97 -16.36 20.45 -1.25
N PRO A 98 -17.69 20.24 -1.41
CA PRO A 98 -18.25 18.94 -1.78
C PRO A 98 -17.72 18.33 -3.08
N SER A 99 -17.42 19.16 -4.09
CA SER A 99 -16.87 18.68 -5.37
C SER A 99 -15.39 18.26 -5.28
N GLU A 100 -14.68 18.69 -4.24
CA GLU A 100 -13.25 18.43 -4.10
C GLU A 100 -12.93 17.30 -3.12
N VAL A 101 -13.92 16.80 -2.37
CA VAL A 101 -13.71 15.86 -1.28
C VAL A 101 -14.65 14.67 -1.42
N ARG A 102 -14.07 13.47 -1.45
CA ARG A 102 -14.81 12.20 -1.42
C ARG A 102 -14.39 11.40 -0.20
N VAL A 103 -15.37 10.88 0.54
CA VAL A 103 -15.11 9.98 1.67
C VAL A 103 -15.84 8.67 1.44
N GLU A 104 -15.11 7.58 1.60
CA GLU A 104 -15.55 6.19 1.47
C GLU A 104 -15.20 5.45 2.76
N SER A 105 -16.08 4.58 3.21
CA SER A 105 -15.87 3.75 4.40
C SER A 105 -16.45 2.36 4.18
N SER A 106 -15.89 1.36 4.86
CA SER A 106 -16.65 0.11 5.05
C SER A 106 -17.94 0.39 5.82
N SER A 107 -18.97 -0.45 5.67
CA SER A 107 -20.28 -0.19 6.32
C SER A 107 -20.33 -0.56 7.80
N LEU A 108 -19.18 -0.60 8.47
CA LEU A 108 -19.08 -0.94 9.87
C LEU A 108 -19.09 0.33 10.72
N ASP A 109 -19.81 0.30 11.85
CA ASP A 109 -19.97 1.43 12.77
C ASP A 109 -18.62 2.11 13.06
N ARG A 110 -17.62 1.31 13.43
CA ARG A 110 -16.29 1.82 13.77
C ARG A 110 -15.58 2.58 12.65
N THR A 111 -15.75 2.21 11.39
CA THR A 111 -15.12 2.94 10.27
C THR A 111 -15.92 4.17 9.88
N LEU A 112 -17.26 4.08 9.92
CA LEU A 112 -18.15 5.21 9.65
C LEU A 112 -17.94 6.32 10.68
N LEU A 113 -18.03 5.99 11.98
CA LEU A 113 -17.81 6.95 13.07
C LEU A 113 -16.38 7.50 13.09
N SER A 114 -15.37 6.69 12.72
CA SER A 114 -13.99 7.18 12.60
C SER A 114 -13.86 8.22 11.49
N ALA A 115 -14.52 8.01 10.35
CA ALA A 115 -14.51 8.97 9.25
C ALA A 115 -15.17 10.29 9.66
N TYR A 116 -16.35 10.23 10.29
CA TYR A 116 -17.03 11.42 10.80
C TYR A 116 -16.18 12.16 11.85
N ALA A 117 -15.59 11.43 12.81
CA ALA A 117 -14.75 12.01 13.84
C ALA A 117 -13.51 12.73 13.25
N LEU A 118 -12.81 12.08 12.31
CA LEU A 118 -11.68 12.68 11.60
C LEU A 118 -12.10 13.95 10.86
N HIS A 119 -13.16 13.87 10.04
CA HIS A 119 -13.60 15.03 9.25
C HIS A 119 -14.17 16.16 10.12
N SER A 120 -14.62 15.90 11.35
CA SER A 120 -15.08 16.95 12.26
C SER A 120 -13.99 17.94 12.71
N THR A 121 -12.72 17.59 12.51
CA THR A 121 -11.56 18.41 12.88
C THR A 121 -10.62 18.70 11.71
N LEU A 122 -10.69 17.92 10.64
CA LEU A 122 -9.94 18.16 9.41
C LEU A 122 -10.29 19.53 8.80
N TRP A 123 -11.57 19.91 8.81
CA TRP A 123 -12.05 21.15 8.21
C TRP A 123 -12.28 22.22 9.27
N LYS A 124 -11.90 23.47 8.98
CA LYS A 124 -12.30 24.62 9.77
C LYS A 124 -13.72 25.00 9.39
N SER A 125 -14.58 25.12 10.39
CA SER A 125 -15.91 25.67 10.17
C SER A 125 -15.77 27.15 9.79
N LEU A 126 -16.27 27.53 8.61
CA LEU A 126 -16.32 28.93 8.18
C LEU A 126 -17.22 29.78 9.10
N ASN A 127 -18.20 29.15 9.74
CA ASN A 127 -19.04 29.73 10.78
C ASN A 127 -18.98 28.83 12.02
N ALA A 128 -18.45 29.33 13.14
CA ALA A 128 -18.20 28.54 14.36
C ALA A 128 -19.43 27.80 14.94
N THR A 129 -20.63 28.13 14.45
CA THR A 129 -21.91 27.62 14.96
C THR A 129 -22.40 26.33 14.30
N PHE A 130 -22.07 26.05 13.03
CA PHE A 130 -22.54 24.85 12.32
C PHE A 130 -21.48 24.32 11.34
N GLY A 131 -20.82 23.21 11.70
CA GLY A 131 -19.99 22.47 10.76
C GLY A 131 -20.88 21.71 9.77
N LEU A 132 -20.68 21.91 8.46
CA LEU A 132 -21.36 21.10 7.46
C LEU A 132 -20.88 19.66 7.56
N PRO A 133 -21.78 18.66 7.67
CA PRO A 133 -21.37 17.27 7.72
C PRO A 133 -20.75 16.88 6.37
N VAL A 134 -19.55 16.29 6.40
CA VAL A 134 -18.95 15.68 5.22
C VAL A 134 -19.64 14.33 4.98
N PRO A 135 -20.28 14.09 3.82
CA PRO A 135 -20.91 12.82 3.52
C PRO A 135 -19.87 11.69 3.50
N VAL A 136 -20.14 10.62 4.25
CA VAL A 136 -19.35 9.39 4.25
C VAL A 136 -20.12 8.33 3.46
N ASN A 137 -19.60 7.99 2.28
CA ASN A 137 -20.20 6.97 1.42
C ASN A 137 -19.79 5.57 1.89
N THR A 138 -20.65 4.59 1.66
CA THR A 138 -20.35 3.20 1.98
C THR A 138 -21.05 2.24 1.02
N ARG A 139 -20.48 1.05 0.87
CA ARG A 139 -21.09 -0.10 0.18
C ARG A 139 -21.60 -1.06 1.24
N SER A 140 -22.64 -1.84 0.94
CA SER A 140 -23.06 -2.95 1.81
C SER A 140 -21.86 -3.86 2.15
N ASP A 141 -21.66 -4.24 3.42
CA ASP A 141 -20.58 -5.18 3.81
C ASP A 141 -20.66 -6.49 3.02
N GLN A 142 -21.85 -6.89 2.57
CA GLN A 142 -22.01 -8.10 1.76
C GLN A 142 -21.30 -7.98 0.41
N ASP A 143 -21.19 -6.77 -0.16
CA ASP A 143 -20.69 -6.50 -1.52
C ASP A 143 -19.39 -5.69 -1.54
N ASP A 144 -18.81 -5.39 -0.38
CA ASP A 144 -17.62 -4.53 -0.27
C ASP A 144 -16.31 -5.28 -0.62
N ALA A 145 -16.14 -5.55 -1.91
CA ALA A 145 -14.91 -6.10 -2.48
C ALA A 145 -13.77 -5.07 -2.61
N VAL A 146 -13.97 -3.81 -2.17
CA VAL A 146 -12.96 -2.75 -2.25
C VAL A 146 -12.22 -2.65 -0.92
N ILE A 147 -12.92 -2.34 0.18
CA ILE A 147 -12.30 -2.15 1.50
C ILE A 147 -12.26 -3.47 2.28
N ARG A 148 -13.27 -4.33 2.12
CA ARG A 148 -13.48 -5.55 2.94
C ARG A 148 -13.10 -6.84 2.24
N ALA A 149 -12.43 -6.77 1.08
CA ALA A 149 -12.04 -7.94 0.27
C ALA A 149 -11.34 -9.06 1.07
N TYR A 150 -10.53 -8.70 2.07
CA TYR A 150 -9.82 -9.65 2.95
C TYR A 150 -10.73 -10.59 3.75
N THR A 151 -12.01 -10.28 3.93
CA THR A 151 -12.99 -11.18 4.58
C THR A 151 -13.88 -11.92 3.57
N LYS A 152 -13.73 -11.59 2.28
CA LYS A 152 -14.64 -12.01 1.21
C LYS A 152 -13.93 -12.81 0.12
N CYS A 153 -12.64 -13.10 0.23
CA CYS A 153 -11.89 -13.80 -0.81
C CYS A 153 -11.53 -15.24 -0.37
N PRO A 154 -12.30 -16.28 -0.76
CA PRO A 154 -11.99 -17.66 -0.40
C PRO A 154 -10.58 -18.11 -0.78
N ALA A 155 -10.08 -17.69 -1.95
CA ALA A 155 -8.71 -17.99 -2.36
C ALA A 155 -7.65 -17.43 -1.40
N HIS A 156 -7.88 -16.25 -0.81
CA HIS A 156 -6.98 -15.68 0.19
C HIS A 156 -7.02 -16.47 1.49
N SER A 157 -8.22 -16.82 1.98
CA SER A 157 -8.38 -17.68 3.16
C SER A 157 -7.71 -19.05 2.98
N ALA A 158 -7.80 -19.63 1.78
CA ALA A 158 -7.11 -20.88 1.44
C ALA A 158 -5.58 -20.73 1.49
N ARG A 159 -5.03 -19.61 1.01
CA ARG A 159 -3.58 -19.33 1.11
C ARG A 159 -3.13 -19.13 2.55
N ILE A 160 -3.94 -18.51 3.41
CA ILE A 160 -3.64 -18.40 4.84
C ILE A 160 -3.52 -19.79 5.48
N LEU A 161 -4.47 -20.70 5.17
CA LEU A 161 -4.44 -22.08 5.67
C LEU A 161 -3.20 -22.81 5.16
N GLN A 162 -2.93 -22.76 3.86
CA GLN A 162 -1.74 -23.38 3.26
C GLN A 162 -0.44 -22.85 3.88
N TRP A 163 -0.31 -21.53 4.09
CA TRP A 163 0.84 -20.93 4.76
C TRP A 163 0.98 -21.43 6.20
N SER A 164 -0.13 -21.57 6.93
CA SER A 164 -0.10 -22.05 8.31
C SER A 164 0.31 -23.52 8.47
N GLU A 165 0.30 -24.30 7.39
CA GLU A 165 0.82 -25.67 7.34
C GLU A 165 2.34 -25.71 7.06
N GLY A 166 2.95 -24.55 6.76
CA GLY A 166 4.36 -24.42 6.39
C GLY A 166 5.35 -24.50 7.56
N ALA A 167 6.62 -24.76 7.21
CA ALA A 167 7.70 -24.93 8.20
C ALA A 167 7.99 -23.67 9.02
N GLU A 168 7.90 -22.47 8.42
CA GLU A 168 8.10 -21.21 9.15
C GLU A 168 7.03 -21.04 10.24
N PHE A 169 5.77 -21.26 9.88
CA PHE A 169 4.65 -21.19 10.82
C PHE A 169 4.81 -22.20 11.96
N ALA A 170 5.09 -23.46 11.62
CA ALA A 170 5.32 -24.52 12.62
C ALA A 170 6.48 -24.18 13.57
N ALA A 171 7.59 -23.65 13.05
CA ALA A 171 8.73 -23.20 13.86
C ALA A 171 8.33 -22.06 14.80
N ARG A 172 7.58 -21.07 14.30
CA ARG A 172 7.08 -19.95 15.11
C ARG A 172 6.08 -20.41 16.16
N GLU A 173 5.22 -21.38 15.83
CA GLU A 173 4.27 -21.96 16.76
C GLU A 173 5.00 -22.67 17.92
N ALA A 174 6.01 -23.48 17.61
CA ALA A 174 6.84 -24.13 18.62
C ALA A 174 7.59 -23.11 19.49
N SER A 175 8.28 -22.13 18.87
CA SER A 175 9.08 -21.15 19.60
C SER A 175 8.27 -20.20 20.48
N SER A 176 6.99 -19.98 20.14
CA SER A 176 6.09 -19.08 20.88
C SER A 176 5.28 -19.79 21.97
N LEU A 177 5.35 -21.12 22.11
CA LEU A 177 4.49 -21.90 23.00
C LEU A 177 4.43 -21.35 24.43
N GLY A 178 5.60 -21.10 25.04
CA GLY A 178 5.65 -20.62 26.43
C GLY A 178 4.97 -19.26 26.64
N LEU A 179 5.06 -18.33 25.68
CA LEU A 179 4.30 -17.08 25.71
C LEU A 179 2.79 -17.35 25.59
N ARG A 180 2.40 -18.20 24.64
CA ARG A 180 0.99 -18.50 24.36
C ARG A 180 0.29 -19.18 25.55
N GLU A 181 1.00 -20.01 26.30
CA GLU A 181 0.52 -20.59 27.56
C GLU A 181 0.36 -19.56 28.69
N ARG A 182 1.35 -18.67 28.87
CA ARG A 182 1.27 -17.59 29.88
C ARG A 182 0.08 -16.68 29.60
N VAL A 183 -0.12 -16.28 28.35
CA VAL A 183 -1.27 -15.46 27.93
C VAL A 183 -2.58 -16.21 28.15
N ALA A 184 -2.67 -17.48 27.74
CA ALA A 184 -3.87 -18.28 27.95
C ALA A 184 -4.28 -18.37 29.43
N ARG A 185 -3.33 -18.65 30.34
CA ARG A 185 -3.60 -18.71 31.78
C ARG A 185 -4.13 -17.40 32.35
N ASN A 186 -3.52 -16.27 31.97
CA ASN A 186 -3.95 -14.96 32.43
C ASN A 186 -5.36 -14.63 31.92
N LEU A 187 -5.65 -14.87 30.63
CA LEU A 187 -6.99 -14.63 30.07
C LEU A 187 -8.07 -15.56 30.67
N PHE A 188 -7.72 -16.80 31.01
CA PHE A 188 -8.64 -17.75 31.65
C PHE A 188 -9.05 -17.32 33.06
N PHE A 189 -8.11 -16.81 33.86
CA PHE A 189 -8.40 -16.28 35.19
C PHE A 189 -9.44 -15.16 35.14
N TRP A 190 -9.35 -14.29 34.13
CA TRP A 190 -10.33 -13.22 33.91
C TRP A 190 -11.72 -13.73 33.50
N GLN A 191 -11.79 -14.80 32.71
CA GLN A 191 -13.07 -15.41 32.32
C GLN A 191 -13.94 -15.80 33.53
N HIS A 192 -13.31 -16.37 34.57
CA HIS A 192 -14.02 -16.92 35.73
C HIS A 192 -14.49 -15.84 36.71
N ASN A 193 -14.03 -14.60 36.53
CA ASN A 193 -14.43 -13.43 37.32
C ASN A 193 -15.44 -12.53 36.55
N GLY A 194 -16.20 -13.09 35.60
CA GLY A 194 -17.25 -12.38 34.86
C GLY A 194 -16.82 -11.78 33.52
N GLY A 195 -15.62 -12.07 33.03
CA GLY A 195 -15.14 -11.64 31.72
C GLY A 195 -15.60 -12.53 30.55
N ALA A 196 -15.80 -11.95 29.37
CA ALA A 196 -15.94 -12.73 28.13
C ALA A 196 -14.61 -13.45 27.83
N GLY A 197 -14.49 -14.72 28.20
CA GLY A 197 -13.19 -15.39 28.18
C GLY A 197 -12.76 -15.97 26.85
N TYR A 198 -11.46 -16.25 26.77
CA TYR A 198 -10.83 -17.02 25.70
C TYR A 198 -10.61 -18.45 26.23
N ARG A 199 -11.31 -19.45 25.67
CA ARG A 199 -11.03 -20.87 26.01
C ARG A 199 -9.88 -21.35 25.13
N ALA A 200 -8.85 -21.95 25.73
CA ALA A 200 -7.87 -22.73 24.99
C ALA A 200 -8.64 -23.81 24.19
N ILE A 201 -8.65 -23.68 22.87
CA ILE A 201 -9.60 -24.38 22.00
C ILE A 201 -9.37 -25.89 22.02
N ASN A 202 -8.17 -26.35 22.38
CA ASN A 202 -7.74 -27.75 22.19
C ASN A 202 -7.20 -28.45 23.46
N GLY A 203 -7.45 -27.93 24.66
CA GLY A 203 -6.93 -28.53 25.90
C GLY A 203 -5.40 -28.46 26.08
N SER A 204 -4.68 -27.88 25.12
CA SER A 204 -3.22 -27.68 25.14
C SER A 204 -2.74 -26.70 26.21
N GLY A 205 -3.64 -25.97 26.86
CA GLY A 205 -3.30 -24.88 27.78
C GLY A 205 -2.71 -23.64 27.09
N ALA A 206 -2.63 -23.61 25.75
CA ALA A 206 -2.09 -22.50 24.97
C ALA A 206 -3.13 -21.94 23.98
N VAL A 207 -3.02 -20.65 23.66
CA VAL A 207 -3.73 -20.02 22.54
C VAL A 207 -3.16 -20.59 21.23
N PRO A 208 -3.96 -21.19 20.31
CA PRO A 208 -3.46 -21.61 19.00
C PRO A 208 -2.84 -20.43 18.23
N LEU A 209 -1.69 -20.64 17.57
CA LEU A 209 -0.99 -19.51 16.92
C LEU A 209 -1.85 -18.85 15.84
N LEU A 210 -2.61 -19.62 15.07
CA LEU A 210 -3.47 -19.08 14.01
C LEU A 210 -4.53 -18.11 14.55
N ASP A 211 -4.97 -18.34 15.80
CA ASP A 211 -5.97 -17.57 16.53
C ASP A 211 -5.38 -16.51 17.47
N TRP A 212 -4.05 -16.35 17.47
CA TRP A 212 -3.33 -15.48 18.41
C TRP A 212 -3.82 -14.03 18.40
N TRP A 213 -4.23 -13.53 17.23
CA TRP A 213 -4.76 -12.17 17.10
C TRP A 213 -5.97 -11.93 18.02
N ASN A 214 -6.88 -12.89 18.18
CA ASN A 214 -8.04 -12.73 19.06
C ASN A 214 -7.61 -12.61 20.52
N ALA A 215 -6.60 -13.37 20.95
CA ALA A 215 -6.05 -13.26 22.30
C ALA A 215 -5.38 -11.89 22.51
N TYR A 216 -4.55 -11.45 21.56
CA TYR A 216 -3.93 -10.14 21.61
C TYR A 216 -4.95 -9.00 21.63
N ASP A 217 -5.97 -9.04 20.75
CA ASP A 217 -7.04 -8.04 20.71
C ASP A 217 -7.80 -7.97 22.04
N SER A 218 -8.01 -9.11 22.68
CA SER A 218 -8.64 -9.19 24.01
C SER A 218 -7.81 -8.48 25.08
N ILE A 219 -6.49 -8.64 25.05
CA ILE A 219 -5.57 -7.99 26.00
C ILE A 219 -5.63 -6.46 25.81
N VAL A 220 -5.43 -5.97 24.59
CA VAL A 220 -5.31 -4.53 24.34
C VAL A 220 -6.62 -3.78 24.49
N THR A 221 -7.74 -4.39 24.07
CA THR A 221 -9.05 -3.77 24.24
C THR A 221 -9.50 -3.77 25.70
N HIS A 222 -9.16 -4.81 26.47
CA HIS A 222 -9.37 -4.80 27.91
C HIS A 222 -8.54 -3.71 28.59
N ALA A 223 -7.23 -3.65 28.31
CA ALA A 223 -6.34 -2.66 28.89
C ALA A 223 -6.81 -1.22 28.62
N ALA A 224 -7.31 -0.96 27.41
CA ALA A 224 -7.87 0.34 27.05
C ALA A 224 -9.20 0.66 27.76
N LEU A 225 -10.00 -0.36 28.11
CA LEU A 225 -11.27 -0.17 28.82
C LEU A 225 -11.09 -0.02 30.33
N THR A 226 -10.15 -0.76 30.93
CA THR A 226 -9.97 -0.82 32.39
C THR A 226 -8.78 -0.01 32.90
N GLY A 227 -7.88 0.41 32.01
CA GLY A 227 -6.59 0.98 32.38
C GLY A 227 -5.59 -0.06 32.92
N GLN A 228 -5.93 -1.35 32.89
CA GLN A 228 -5.09 -2.42 33.44
C GLN A 228 -4.91 -3.55 32.42
N SER A 229 -3.66 -3.89 32.12
CA SER A 229 -3.36 -5.06 31.28
C SER A 229 -3.57 -6.35 32.06
N PRO A 230 -4.24 -7.38 31.49
CA PRO A 230 -4.37 -8.68 32.12
C PRO A 230 -3.06 -9.48 32.13
N VAL A 231 -2.01 -9.00 31.47
CA VAL A 231 -0.69 -9.63 31.36
C VAL A 231 0.41 -8.64 31.73
N THR A 232 1.61 -9.14 32.05
CA THR A 232 2.77 -8.30 32.35
C THR A 232 3.14 -7.42 31.15
N SER A 233 3.81 -6.27 31.39
CA SER A 233 4.27 -5.39 30.30
C SER A 233 5.23 -6.12 29.33
N LYS A 234 6.05 -7.05 29.85
CA LYS A 234 6.91 -7.91 29.04
C LYS A 234 6.09 -8.81 28.12
N ASP A 235 5.13 -9.55 28.68
CA ASP A 235 4.27 -10.44 27.89
C ASP A 235 3.41 -9.67 26.89
N LEU A 236 2.97 -8.45 27.23
CA LEU A 236 2.24 -7.57 26.30
C LEU A 236 3.10 -7.20 25.10
N ALA A 237 4.36 -6.81 25.33
CA ALA A 237 5.29 -6.47 24.25
C ALA A 237 5.59 -7.68 23.36
N GLU A 238 5.86 -8.85 23.95
CA GLU A 238 6.07 -10.10 23.21
C GLU A 238 4.79 -10.50 22.43
N ALA A 239 3.60 -10.33 23.02
CA ALA A 239 2.34 -10.64 22.38
C ALA A 239 2.04 -9.72 21.19
N ALA A 240 2.36 -8.43 21.32
CA ALA A 240 2.24 -7.46 20.23
C ALA A 240 3.16 -7.83 19.06
N GLN A 241 4.41 -8.23 19.32
CA GLN A 241 5.35 -8.67 18.29
C GLN A 241 4.86 -9.93 17.57
N LEU A 242 4.36 -10.93 18.32
CA LEU A 242 3.83 -12.14 17.71
C LEU A 242 2.55 -11.88 16.89
N ALA A 243 1.69 -10.96 17.35
CA ALA A 243 0.51 -10.55 16.60
C ALA A 243 0.89 -9.75 15.33
N ALA A 244 1.91 -8.90 15.40
CA ALA A 244 2.45 -8.18 14.25
C ALA A 244 3.00 -9.13 13.19
N TRP A 245 3.85 -10.08 13.60
CA TRP A 245 4.36 -11.11 12.69
C TRP A 245 3.23 -11.92 12.05
N LEU A 246 2.24 -12.37 12.84
CA LEU A 246 1.14 -13.20 12.34
C LEU A 246 0.30 -12.45 11.30
N GLU A 247 -0.18 -11.25 11.65
CA GLU A 247 -1.06 -10.49 10.75
C GLU A 247 -0.28 -9.92 9.55
N GLY A 248 0.98 -9.51 9.77
CA GLY A 248 1.88 -9.07 8.70
C GLY A 248 2.11 -10.17 7.67
N SER A 249 2.28 -11.42 8.11
CA SER A 249 2.41 -12.57 7.21
C SER A 249 1.10 -12.89 6.48
N LYS A 250 -0.04 -12.96 7.21
CA LYS A 250 -1.36 -13.25 6.62
C LYS A 250 -1.79 -12.26 5.53
N PHE A 251 -1.45 -10.99 5.71
CA PHE A 251 -1.82 -9.89 4.80
C PHE A 251 -0.64 -9.40 3.97
N GLY A 252 0.50 -10.08 4.01
CA GLY A 252 1.72 -9.73 3.29
C GLY A 252 1.71 -10.18 1.83
N PRO A 253 2.64 -9.67 1.01
CA PRO A 253 2.85 -10.04 -0.40
C PRO A 253 2.78 -11.54 -0.71
N GLU A 254 3.38 -12.40 0.11
CA GLU A 254 3.42 -13.85 -0.13
C GLU A 254 2.04 -14.50 -0.03
N VAL A 255 1.30 -14.21 1.05
CA VAL A 255 0.01 -14.85 1.32
C VAL A 255 -1.14 -14.12 0.62
N ALA A 256 -1.23 -12.80 0.81
CA ALA A 256 -2.29 -11.99 0.23
C ALA A 256 -2.05 -11.67 -1.25
N GLY A 257 -0.81 -11.33 -1.62
CA GLY A 257 -0.52 -10.74 -2.92
C GLY A 257 -1.45 -9.56 -3.21
N ASN A 258 -2.18 -9.63 -4.32
CA ASN A 258 -3.20 -8.64 -4.65
C ASN A 258 -4.64 -9.05 -4.29
N LEU A 259 -4.89 -10.25 -3.78
CA LEU A 259 -6.24 -10.81 -3.65
C LEU A 259 -7.17 -9.96 -2.76
N CYS A 260 -6.63 -9.34 -1.71
CA CYS A 260 -7.43 -8.55 -0.76
C CYS A 260 -7.18 -7.04 -0.82
N GLY A 261 -6.24 -6.55 -1.64
CA GLY A 261 -5.92 -5.13 -1.77
C GLY A 261 -5.96 -4.59 -3.20
N GLY A 262 -6.02 -5.47 -4.20
CA GLY A 262 -5.98 -5.10 -5.61
C GLY A 262 -7.17 -4.23 -6.03
N SER A 263 -8.36 -4.47 -5.51
CA SER A 263 -9.54 -3.65 -5.81
C SER A 263 -9.36 -2.21 -5.29
N LEU A 264 -8.92 -2.04 -4.04
CA LEU A 264 -8.63 -0.72 -3.46
C LEU A 264 -7.48 -0.01 -4.20
N LEU A 265 -6.45 -0.75 -4.62
CA LEU A 265 -5.37 -0.19 -5.44
C LEU A 265 -5.88 0.36 -6.79
N GLY A 266 -6.82 -0.34 -7.43
CA GLY A 266 -7.44 0.14 -8.67
C GLY A 266 -8.25 1.42 -8.49
N GLU A 267 -9.01 1.53 -7.41
CA GLU A 267 -9.75 2.74 -7.03
C GLU A 267 -8.80 3.92 -6.74
N ILE A 268 -7.73 3.68 -5.96
CA ILE A 268 -6.69 4.68 -5.68
C ILE A 268 -6.05 5.18 -6.98
N ALA A 269 -5.68 4.29 -7.90
CA ALA A 269 -5.08 4.67 -9.18
C ALA A 269 -6.03 5.44 -10.10
N THR A 270 -7.33 5.18 -10.00
CA THR A 270 -8.36 5.93 -10.74
C THR A 270 -8.51 7.35 -10.20
N HIS A 271 -8.44 7.53 -8.88
CA HIS A 271 -8.55 8.83 -8.23
C HIS A 271 -7.23 9.63 -8.21
N LEU A 272 -6.07 8.97 -8.26
CA LEU A 272 -4.80 9.61 -8.57
C LEU A 272 -4.75 9.88 -10.07
N SER A 273 -5.33 11.01 -10.49
CA SER A 273 -5.35 11.44 -11.87
C SER A 273 -4.99 12.91 -12.00
N ALA A 274 -4.50 13.27 -13.19
CA ALA A 274 -4.28 14.67 -13.58
C ALA A 274 -5.57 15.36 -14.06
N ASP A 275 -6.71 14.66 -14.03
CA ASP A 275 -8.00 15.25 -14.41
C ASP A 275 -8.39 16.31 -13.38
N ALA A 276 -8.61 17.55 -13.84
CA ALA A 276 -9.03 18.66 -12.98
C ALA A 276 -10.37 18.40 -12.28
N GLN A 277 -11.25 17.58 -12.85
CA GLN A 277 -12.57 17.24 -12.29
C GLN A 277 -12.53 16.16 -11.20
N ALA A 278 -11.41 15.45 -11.03
CA ALA A 278 -11.28 14.49 -9.96
C ALA A 278 -11.39 15.19 -8.58
N PRO A 279 -11.85 14.51 -7.52
CA PRO A 279 -11.75 15.03 -6.16
C PRO A 279 -10.28 15.28 -5.79
N ARG A 280 -10.00 16.36 -5.05
CA ARG A 280 -8.66 16.71 -4.54
C ARG A 280 -8.26 15.86 -3.36
N LEU A 281 -9.22 15.55 -2.51
CA LEU A 281 -9.07 14.65 -1.39
C LEU A 281 -10.00 13.45 -1.57
N VAL A 282 -9.43 12.25 -1.52
CA VAL A 282 -10.20 11.02 -1.33
C VAL A 282 -9.78 10.38 -0.01
N HIS A 283 -10.73 10.04 0.84
CA HIS A 283 -10.46 9.36 2.11
C HIS A 283 -11.19 8.02 2.17
N TYR A 284 -10.42 6.94 2.34
CA TYR A 284 -10.90 5.62 2.66
C TYR A 284 -10.73 5.34 4.16
N SER A 285 -11.83 5.22 4.90
CA SER A 285 -11.85 4.78 6.30
C SER A 285 -11.97 3.26 6.36
N THR A 286 -10.91 2.59 6.81
CA THR A 286 -10.69 1.16 6.61
C THR A 286 -10.19 0.46 7.88
N HIS A 287 -9.54 -0.70 7.70
CA HIS A 287 -8.98 -1.54 8.73
C HIS A 287 -7.50 -1.76 8.49
N TYR A 288 -6.76 -2.15 9.54
CA TYR A 288 -5.35 -2.50 9.38
C TYR A 288 -5.14 -3.62 8.35
N ALA A 289 -6.07 -4.57 8.25
CA ALA A 289 -6.03 -5.64 7.25
C ALA A 289 -6.15 -5.08 5.82
N SER A 290 -7.05 -4.13 5.58
CA SER A 290 -7.18 -3.45 4.28
C SER A 290 -5.89 -2.72 3.90
N MET A 291 -5.25 -2.05 4.87
CA MET A 291 -4.00 -1.34 4.66
C MET A 291 -2.85 -2.30 4.35
N TYR A 292 -2.68 -3.39 5.09
CA TYR A 292 -1.66 -4.40 4.76
C TYR A 292 -1.90 -5.05 3.41
N CYS A 293 -3.15 -5.42 3.10
CA CYS A 293 -3.52 -5.95 1.80
C CYS A 293 -3.19 -4.97 0.67
N LEU A 294 -3.42 -3.67 0.87
CA LEU A 294 -3.05 -2.63 -0.10
C LEU A 294 -1.54 -2.57 -0.29
N LEU A 295 -0.77 -2.61 0.79
CA LEU A 295 0.71 -2.62 0.74
C LEU A 295 1.24 -3.88 0.02
N ALA A 296 0.63 -5.04 0.28
CA ALA A 296 0.92 -6.29 -0.42
C ALA A 296 0.56 -6.24 -1.92
N ALA A 297 -0.56 -5.62 -2.26
CA ALA A 297 -0.97 -5.42 -3.64
C ALA A 297 0.00 -4.49 -4.39
N ILE A 298 0.45 -3.41 -3.74
CA ILE A 298 1.46 -2.49 -4.28
C ILE A 298 2.82 -3.16 -4.44
N ASP A 299 3.09 -4.21 -3.65
CA ASP A 299 4.37 -4.93 -3.57
C ASP A 299 5.48 -4.07 -2.95
N VAL A 300 5.12 -3.34 -1.89
CA VAL A 300 6.07 -2.47 -1.18
C VAL A 300 7.26 -3.28 -0.67
N ASP A 301 8.49 -2.87 -1.04
CA ASP A 301 9.73 -3.62 -0.80
C ASP A 301 9.95 -3.92 0.69
N GLU A 302 9.67 -5.16 1.09
CA GLU A 302 9.80 -5.64 2.46
C GLU A 302 11.23 -5.53 2.99
N SER A 303 12.24 -5.68 2.13
CA SER A 303 13.65 -5.61 2.55
C SER A 303 14.02 -4.22 3.05
N ARG A 304 13.41 -3.20 2.46
CA ARG A 304 13.58 -1.79 2.86
C ARG A 304 12.62 -1.37 3.97
N GLN A 305 11.57 -2.15 4.20
CA GLN A 305 10.42 -1.75 5.01
C GLN A 305 10.01 -2.85 6.00
N ALA A 306 10.96 -3.67 6.44
CA ALA A 306 10.72 -4.77 7.39
C ALA A 306 10.07 -4.29 8.71
N TRP A 307 10.25 -3.01 9.05
CA TRP A 307 9.60 -2.39 10.20
C TRP A 307 8.07 -2.32 10.07
N LEU A 308 7.53 -2.29 8.85
CA LEU A 308 6.09 -2.20 8.58
C LEU A 308 5.35 -3.45 9.04
N TYR A 309 6.02 -4.60 9.00
CA TYR A 309 5.48 -5.89 9.42
C TYR A 309 5.95 -6.31 10.82
N SER A 310 6.85 -5.54 11.44
CA SER A 310 7.33 -5.81 12.80
C SER A 310 6.43 -5.24 13.89
N LYS A 311 5.47 -4.37 13.52
CA LYS A 311 4.46 -3.78 14.41
C LYS A 311 3.11 -3.80 13.74
N LEU A 312 2.05 -4.03 14.50
CA LEU A 312 0.68 -3.85 13.99
C LEU A 312 0.43 -2.36 13.73
N LEU A 313 -0.11 -2.04 12.55
CA LEU A 313 -0.57 -0.68 12.24
C LEU A 313 -1.60 -0.25 13.30
N PRO A 314 -1.30 0.74 14.16
CA PRO A 314 -2.12 1.08 15.33
C PRO A 314 -3.41 1.83 14.93
N PRO A 315 -4.41 1.96 15.83
CA PRO A 315 -5.65 2.71 15.56
C PRO A 315 -5.37 4.14 15.09
N GLY A 316 -6.06 4.60 14.05
CA GLY A 316 -5.84 5.93 13.48
C GLY A 316 -4.60 6.06 12.59
N SER A 317 -3.85 4.98 12.32
CA SER A 317 -2.74 5.01 11.37
C SER A 317 -3.21 5.43 9.97
N VAL A 318 -2.35 6.11 9.22
CA VAL A 318 -2.67 6.71 7.91
C VAL A 318 -1.65 6.28 6.86
N LEU A 319 -2.14 5.84 5.70
CA LEU A 319 -1.38 5.86 4.44
C LEU A 319 -1.84 7.06 3.63
N ALA A 320 -0.90 7.87 3.15
CA ALA A 320 -1.17 9.05 2.33
C ALA A 320 -0.50 8.87 0.97
N PHE A 321 -1.31 8.82 -0.09
CA PHE A 321 -0.82 8.95 -1.46
C PHE A 321 -0.88 10.41 -1.87
N GLU A 322 0.28 10.99 -2.11
CA GLU A 322 0.44 12.39 -2.46
C GLU A 322 0.81 12.50 -3.95
N LEU A 323 0.00 13.22 -4.74
CA LEU A 323 0.32 13.55 -6.13
C LEU A 323 0.88 14.97 -6.22
N HIS A 324 2.17 15.08 -6.44
CA HIS A 324 2.87 16.36 -6.61
C HIS A 324 2.97 16.69 -8.09
N SER A 325 2.56 17.88 -8.50
CA SER A 325 2.59 18.34 -9.89
C SER A 325 3.54 19.53 -10.04
N ASP A 326 4.40 19.48 -11.05
CA ASP A 326 5.32 20.57 -11.38
C ASP A 326 4.53 21.72 -12.05
N SER A 327 4.28 22.79 -11.31
CA SER A 327 3.36 23.86 -11.71
C SER A 327 3.89 24.80 -12.81
N GLU A 328 5.19 24.80 -13.11
CA GLU A 328 5.83 25.83 -13.95
C GLU A 328 6.42 25.36 -15.29
N MET A 329 6.35 24.07 -15.64
CA MET A 329 6.85 23.61 -16.94
C MET A 329 5.88 23.93 -18.09
N THR A 330 5.91 25.20 -18.51
CA THR A 330 5.26 25.66 -19.74
C THR A 330 5.98 25.06 -20.96
N GLY A 331 5.44 23.95 -21.52
CA GLY A 331 5.86 23.42 -22.83
C GLY A 331 6.37 21.97 -22.86
N ILE A 332 6.53 21.32 -21.72
CA ILE A 332 6.77 19.87 -21.62
C ILE A 332 5.70 19.33 -20.67
N SER A 333 5.02 18.24 -21.04
CA SER A 333 3.92 17.67 -20.26
C SER A 333 4.29 17.62 -18.76
N PRO A 334 3.47 18.22 -17.88
CA PRO A 334 3.79 18.32 -16.46
C PRO A 334 4.08 16.92 -15.93
N GLN A 335 5.25 16.75 -15.31
CA GLN A 335 5.58 15.50 -14.66
C GLN A 335 4.96 15.54 -13.27
N SER A 336 3.97 14.67 -13.05
CA SER A 336 3.44 14.46 -11.71
C SER A 336 4.16 13.29 -11.05
N SER A 337 4.55 13.44 -9.80
CA SER A 337 5.15 12.39 -8.98
C SER A 337 4.22 11.91 -7.88
N VAL A 338 4.24 10.61 -7.63
CA VAL A 338 3.42 9.94 -6.61
C VAL A 338 4.34 9.52 -5.46
N HIS A 339 3.98 9.99 -4.26
CA HIS A 339 4.63 9.60 -3.02
C HIS A 339 3.63 8.81 -2.18
N LEU A 340 4.12 7.75 -1.52
CA LEU A 340 3.33 7.03 -0.52
C LEU A 340 3.98 7.28 0.84
N ARG A 341 3.22 7.84 1.77
CA ARG A 341 3.68 8.07 3.13
C ARG A 341 2.87 7.26 4.13
N TYR A 342 3.51 6.92 5.23
CA TYR A 342 2.89 6.29 6.37
C TYR A 342 3.04 7.16 7.61
N TRP A 343 1.95 7.25 8.36
CA TRP A 343 1.95 7.82 9.69
C TRP A 343 1.34 6.81 10.66
N ASP A 344 2.07 6.56 11.74
CA ASP A 344 1.65 5.68 12.84
C ASP A 344 0.36 6.22 13.51
N GLY A 345 -0.07 7.45 13.25
CA GLY A 345 -1.29 8.01 13.85
C GLY A 345 -1.09 8.30 15.33
N PHE A 346 -2.14 8.16 16.13
CA PHE A 346 -2.06 8.45 17.56
C PHE A 346 -1.49 7.25 18.34
N VAL A 347 -0.16 7.22 18.57
CA VAL A 347 0.52 6.12 19.28
C VAL A 347 0.93 6.47 20.70
N ASP A 348 1.28 7.74 20.96
CA ASP A 348 1.57 8.26 22.29
C ASP A 348 1.67 9.79 22.21
N ARG A 349 1.12 10.54 23.17
CA ARG A 349 1.21 12.02 23.16
C ARG A 349 2.64 12.51 23.38
N GLU A 350 3.51 11.68 23.95
CA GLU A 350 4.89 12.07 24.25
C GLU A 350 5.80 12.05 23.02
N ARG A 351 5.40 11.37 21.94
CA ARG A 351 6.13 11.36 20.67
C ARG A 351 5.15 11.50 19.51
N MET A 352 5.08 12.71 18.94
CA MET A 352 4.44 12.93 17.65
C MET A 352 5.13 12.01 16.64
N PRO A 353 4.45 10.98 16.09
CA PRO A 353 5.11 10.06 15.20
C PRO A 353 5.48 10.77 13.90
N GLU A 354 6.71 10.58 13.46
CA GLU A 354 7.18 11.12 12.20
C GLU A 354 6.51 10.42 11.01
N TRP A 355 6.19 11.20 9.97
CA TRP A 355 5.79 10.66 8.68
C TRP A 355 6.98 9.94 8.06
N ARG A 356 6.73 8.73 7.55
CA ARG A 356 7.73 7.90 6.88
C ARG A 356 7.38 7.74 5.42
N ASP A 357 8.36 7.95 4.55
CA ASP A 357 8.19 7.69 3.13
C ASP A 357 8.30 6.18 2.88
N LEU A 358 7.29 5.63 2.20
CA LEU A 358 7.30 4.25 1.72
C LEU A 358 7.77 4.25 0.27
N VAL A 359 8.83 3.50 0.00
CA VAL A 359 9.40 3.39 -1.35
C VAL A 359 8.49 2.51 -2.20
N LEU A 360 7.86 3.12 -3.19
CA LEU A 360 7.06 2.42 -4.19
C LEU A 360 7.97 1.62 -5.14
N PRO A 361 7.55 0.44 -5.65
CA PRO A 361 8.40 -0.38 -6.54
C PRO A 361 8.78 0.27 -7.87
N CYS A 362 7.99 1.25 -8.33
CA CYS A 362 8.31 2.02 -9.53
C CYS A 362 9.33 3.15 -9.29
N ALA A 363 9.73 3.41 -8.04
CA ALA A 363 10.71 4.44 -7.70
C ALA A 363 12.11 4.00 -8.15
N LEU A 364 12.85 4.91 -8.80
CA LEU A 364 14.17 4.62 -9.37
C LEU A 364 15.22 5.53 -8.72
N GLU A 365 16.21 4.94 -8.06
CA GLU A 365 17.40 5.65 -7.55
C GLU A 365 17.07 6.86 -6.66
N GLY A 366 16.07 6.72 -5.79
CA GLY A 366 15.62 7.82 -4.91
C GLY A 366 14.68 8.83 -5.56
N ARG A 367 14.31 8.64 -6.84
CA ARG A 367 13.25 9.42 -7.49
C ARG A 367 11.89 8.79 -7.23
N PRO A 368 10.86 9.59 -6.88
CA PRO A 368 9.49 9.08 -6.72
C PRO A 368 8.95 8.54 -8.05
N CYS A 369 7.90 7.72 -7.97
CA CYS A 369 7.24 7.23 -9.18
C CYS A 369 6.59 8.40 -9.93
N THR A 370 6.66 8.41 -11.25
CA THR A 370 5.76 9.27 -12.03
C THR A 370 4.33 8.75 -11.93
N LEU A 371 3.34 9.61 -12.17
CA LEU A 371 1.93 9.22 -12.20
C LEU A 371 1.68 8.05 -13.18
N LEU A 372 2.25 8.12 -14.38
CA LEU A 372 2.11 7.06 -15.39
C LEU A 372 2.73 5.74 -14.94
N GLN A 373 3.89 5.78 -14.27
CA GLN A 373 4.53 4.59 -13.71
C GLN A 373 3.68 3.97 -12.60
N PHE A 374 3.12 4.80 -11.71
CA PHE A 374 2.22 4.33 -10.66
C PHE A 374 0.94 3.71 -11.23
N GLN A 375 0.30 4.37 -12.21
CA GLN A 375 -0.88 3.83 -12.88
C GLN A 375 -0.58 2.51 -13.60
N SER A 376 0.59 2.39 -14.23
CA SER A 376 1.03 1.14 -14.85
C SER A 376 1.29 0.03 -13.82
N LEU A 377 1.86 0.37 -12.67
CA LEU A 377 2.01 -0.56 -11.54
C LEU A 377 0.65 -1.02 -11.05
N ALA A 378 -0.26 -0.08 -10.77
CA ALA A 378 -1.59 -0.36 -10.28
C ALA A 378 -2.38 -1.22 -11.28
N LEU A 379 -2.36 -0.93 -12.58
CA LEU A 379 -3.05 -1.72 -13.60
C LEU A 379 -2.62 -3.19 -13.63
N ARG A 380 -1.34 -3.48 -13.37
CA ARG A 380 -0.82 -4.86 -13.32
C ARG A 380 -1.18 -5.59 -12.03
N ARG A 381 -1.46 -4.84 -10.96
CA ARG A 381 -1.62 -5.37 -9.60
C ARG A 381 -3.04 -5.27 -9.09
N SER A 382 -3.89 -4.47 -9.71
CA SER A 382 -5.31 -4.33 -9.38
C SER A 382 -6.17 -5.33 -10.14
N PHE A 383 -7.45 -5.34 -9.81
CA PHE A 383 -8.46 -6.01 -10.63
C PHE A 383 -9.22 -4.96 -11.43
N ALA A 384 -9.39 -5.18 -12.73
CA ALA A 384 -10.10 -4.25 -13.61
C ALA A 384 -11.60 -4.11 -13.28
N SER A 385 -12.16 -5.01 -12.49
CA SER A 385 -13.56 -4.97 -12.03
C SER A 385 -13.76 -5.90 -10.82
N THR A 386 -14.84 -5.67 -10.07
CA THR A 386 -15.36 -6.63 -9.05
C THR A 386 -15.47 -8.03 -9.62
N ALA A 387 -15.86 -8.08 -10.88
CA ALA A 387 -16.09 -9.27 -11.65
C ALA A 387 -14.78 -10.07 -11.86
N ALA A 388 -13.68 -9.40 -12.24
CA ALA A 388 -12.35 -10.00 -12.30
C ALA A 388 -11.85 -10.46 -10.92
N TRP A 389 -12.13 -9.67 -9.87
CA TRP A 389 -11.82 -10.04 -8.49
C TRP A 389 -12.56 -11.31 -8.04
N CYS A 390 -13.87 -11.43 -8.33
CA CYS A 390 -14.67 -12.62 -8.02
C CYS A 390 -14.06 -13.89 -8.61
N ALA A 391 -13.60 -13.82 -9.87
CA ALA A 391 -12.95 -14.94 -10.55
C ALA A 391 -11.61 -15.30 -9.88
N ALA A 392 -10.77 -14.30 -9.57
CA ALA A 392 -9.49 -14.53 -8.89
C ALA A 392 -9.66 -15.12 -7.47
N CYS A 393 -10.72 -14.72 -6.77
CA CYS A 393 -11.02 -15.19 -5.43
C CYS A 393 -11.80 -16.50 -5.38
N ASN A 394 -12.26 -17.01 -6.53
CA ASN A 394 -13.26 -18.09 -6.61
C ASN A 394 -14.45 -17.84 -5.68
N ASN A 395 -14.95 -16.60 -5.64
CA ASN A 395 -16.04 -16.22 -4.76
C ASN A 395 -17.39 -16.47 -5.44
N THR A 396 -18.20 -17.35 -4.87
CA THR A 396 -19.56 -17.69 -5.34
C THR A 396 -20.65 -17.26 -4.36
N VAL A 397 -20.27 -16.67 -3.22
CA VAL A 397 -21.18 -16.37 -2.10
C VAL A 397 -21.58 -14.89 -2.09
N MET A 398 -20.69 -13.99 -2.51
CA MET A 398 -20.99 -12.57 -2.58
C MET A 398 -22.03 -12.30 -3.67
N PRO A 399 -23.11 -11.52 -3.39
CA PRO A 399 -24.17 -11.26 -4.37
C PRO A 399 -23.62 -10.74 -5.70
N ALA A 400 -22.73 -9.75 -5.68
CA ALA A 400 -22.07 -9.23 -6.89
C ALA A 400 -21.22 -10.26 -7.68
N CYS A 401 -20.92 -11.44 -7.11
CA CYS A 401 -20.28 -12.54 -7.81
C CYS A 401 -21.26 -13.60 -8.36
N GLN A 402 -22.49 -13.68 -7.82
CA GLN A 402 -23.49 -14.68 -8.21
C GLN A 402 -24.11 -14.42 -9.58
N ASP A 403 -24.28 -13.15 -9.94
CA ASP A 403 -24.86 -12.72 -11.23
C ASP A 403 -24.12 -13.29 -12.45
N ARG A 404 -22.86 -13.73 -12.28
CA ARG A 404 -22.05 -14.35 -13.32
C ARG A 404 -22.35 -15.83 -13.58
N VAL A 405 -22.69 -16.58 -12.54
CA VAL A 405 -23.03 -18.00 -12.68
C VAL A 405 -24.33 -18.14 -13.47
N ALA A 406 -25.25 -17.18 -13.31
CA ALA A 406 -26.48 -17.13 -14.09
C ALA A 406 -26.24 -16.70 -15.56
N GLY A 407 -25.35 -15.74 -15.80
CA GLY A 407 -25.11 -15.18 -17.14
C GLY A 407 -24.32 -16.07 -18.12
N THR A 408 -23.58 -17.06 -17.62
CA THR A 408 -22.79 -17.98 -18.48
C THR A 408 -23.56 -19.22 -18.94
N CYS A 409 -24.76 -19.48 -18.39
CA CYS A 409 -25.65 -20.55 -18.83
C CYS A 409 -26.71 -20.11 -19.85
N SER A 410 -26.77 -18.81 -20.18
CA SER A 410 -27.54 -18.33 -21.32
C SER A 410 -26.77 -18.70 -22.60
N SER A 411 -27.22 -19.79 -23.24
CA SER A 411 -26.72 -20.28 -24.53
C SER A 411 -26.36 -19.14 -25.50
N PRO A 412 -25.29 -19.29 -26.31
CA PRO A 412 -24.92 -18.31 -27.32
C PRO A 412 -25.98 -18.27 -28.44
N GLY A 413 -27.02 -17.49 -28.22
CA GLY A 413 -27.78 -16.87 -29.30
C GLY A 413 -26.89 -15.82 -29.94
N SER A 414 -26.18 -16.25 -31.00
CA SER A 414 -25.56 -15.42 -32.03
C SER A 414 -26.11 -13.99 -32.11
N THR A 415 -25.34 -13.02 -31.63
CA THR A 415 -24.94 -11.83 -32.42
C THR A 415 -23.70 -11.19 -31.80
N SER A 416 -22.67 -11.12 -32.63
CA SER A 416 -21.35 -10.54 -32.39
C SER A 416 -21.43 -9.05 -32.04
N ALA A 417 -21.07 -8.70 -30.80
CA ALA A 417 -20.54 -7.39 -30.45
C ALA A 417 -19.36 -7.61 -29.48
N GLY A 418 -18.16 -7.71 -30.06
CA GLY A 418 -16.94 -7.90 -29.29
C GLY A 418 -16.69 -6.71 -28.35
N PRO A 419 -15.90 -6.90 -27.28
CA PRO A 419 -15.55 -5.83 -26.35
C PRO A 419 -14.85 -4.72 -27.13
N GLN A 420 -15.48 -3.54 -27.17
CA GLN A 420 -14.84 -2.33 -27.67
C GLN A 420 -13.75 -1.96 -26.68
N VAL A 421 -12.54 -2.46 -26.92
CA VAL A 421 -11.34 -1.86 -26.35
C VAL A 421 -11.29 -0.44 -26.92
N ASP A 422 -11.30 0.55 -26.03
CA ASP A 422 -11.33 1.97 -26.41
C ASP A 422 -10.32 2.21 -27.54
N ALA A 423 -10.79 2.68 -28.70
CA ALA A 423 -9.97 2.82 -29.89
C ALA A 423 -8.73 3.70 -29.64
N ALA A 424 -8.80 4.59 -28.65
CA ALA A 424 -7.70 5.40 -28.15
C ALA A 424 -6.54 4.56 -27.58
N VAL A 425 -6.82 3.51 -26.80
CA VAL A 425 -5.79 2.65 -26.19
C VAL A 425 -5.09 1.81 -27.26
N VAL A 426 -5.85 1.28 -28.22
CA VAL A 426 -5.30 0.52 -29.37
C VAL A 426 -4.44 1.42 -30.26
N ALA A 427 -4.86 2.68 -30.49
CA ALA A 427 -4.08 3.64 -31.27
C ALA A 427 -2.76 4.04 -30.59
N VAL A 428 -2.74 4.21 -29.27
CA VAL A 428 -1.51 4.51 -28.51
C VAL A 428 -0.53 3.34 -28.58
N ILE A 429 -1.00 2.10 -28.38
CA ILE A 429 -0.14 0.91 -28.46
C ILE A 429 0.42 0.75 -29.87
N ALA A 430 -0.40 0.92 -30.91
CA ALA A 430 0.05 0.85 -32.30
C ALA A 430 1.08 1.95 -32.65
N GLY A 431 0.90 3.16 -32.12
CA GLY A 431 1.84 4.28 -32.30
C GLY A 431 3.21 4.01 -31.68
N VAL A 432 3.25 3.50 -30.44
CA VAL A 432 4.50 3.18 -29.74
C VAL A 432 5.27 2.07 -30.46
N VAL A 433 4.58 1.00 -30.88
CA VAL A 433 5.20 -0.10 -31.63
C VAL A 433 5.75 0.39 -32.97
N GLY A 434 5.02 1.28 -33.67
CA GLY A 434 5.47 1.88 -34.93
C GLY A 434 6.74 2.73 -34.78
N VAL A 435 6.83 3.56 -33.73
CA VAL A 435 8.03 4.39 -33.47
C VAL A 435 9.25 3.53 -33.13
N VAL A 436 9.08 2.51 -32.28
CA VAL A 436 10.18 1.60 -31.91
C VAL A 436 10.68 0.82 -33.13
N ALA A 437 9.78 0.30 -33.95
CA ALA A 437 10.13 -0.38 -35.20
C ALA A 437 10.85 0.56 -36.18
N GLY A 438 10.37 1.81 -36.33
CA GLY A 438 10.98 2.82 -37.18
C GLY A 438 12.41 3.19 -36.76
N VAL A 439 12.63 3.43 -35.47
CA VAL A 439 13.97 3.74 -34.92
C VAL A 439 14.91 2.54 -35.10
N GLY A 440 14.44 1.32 -34.85
CA GLY A 440 15.20 0.10 -35.09
C GLY A 440 15.64 -0.06 -36.55
N LEU A 441 14.74 0.23 -37.50
CA LEU A 441 15.04 0.15 -38.93
C LEU A 441 16.09 1.18 -39.37
N VAL A 442 16.00 2.42 -38.86
CA VAL A 442 16.98 3.49 -39.15
C VAL A 442 18.37 3.13 -38.61
N LEU A 443 18.45 2.60 -37.38
CA LEU A 443 19.70 2.13 -36.79
C LEU A 443 20.31 0.96 -37.58
N ALA A 444 19.50 -0.02 -37.96
CA ALA A 444 19.93 -1.14 -38.80
C ALA A 444 20.48 -0.66 -40.16
N CYS A 445 19.78 0.25 -40.84
CA CYS A 445 20.24 0.85 -42.09
C CYS A 445 21.57 1.60 -41.93
N ARG A 446 21.75 2.36 -40.84
CA ARG A 446 23.03 3.05 -40.56
C ARG A 446 24.17 2.07 -40.31
N LEU A 447 23.93 1.00 -39.56
CA LEU A 447 24.95 -0.03 -39.29
C LEU A 447 25.35 -0.78 -40.56
N LEU A 448 24.38 -1.09 -41.43
CA LEU A 448 24.64 -1.72 -42.73
C LEU A 448 25.41 -0.77 -43.68
N ALA A 449 25.09 0.52 -43.69
CA ALA A 449 25.83 1.53 -44.45
C ALA A 449 27.28 1.69 -43.95
N GLN A 450 27.49 1.71 -42.64
CA GLN A 450 28.84 1.76 -42.05
C GLN A 450 29.67 0.51 -42.37
N ARG A 451 29.05 -0.68 -42.37
CA ARG A 451 29.74 -1.92 -42.79
C ARG A 451 30.13 -1.89 -44.27
N ARG A 452 29.30 -1.31 -45.13
CA ARG A 452 29.57 -1.21 -46.57
C ARG A 452 30.72 -0.25 -46.92
N ASN A 453 30.92 0.79 -46.10
CA ASN A 453 32.04 1.74 -46.24
C ASN A 453 33.35 1.25 -45.62
N ARG A 454 33.34 0.16 -44.85
CA ARG A 454 34.55 -0.54 -44.39
C ARG A 454 34.96 -1.64 -45.37
N ARG A 455 35.16 -1.30 -46.65
CA ARG A 455 35.93 -2.18 -47.54
C ARG A 455 37.40 -2.16 -47.06
N PRO A 456 38.00 -3.31 -46.75
CA PRO A 456 39.40 -3.35 -46.36
C PRO A 456 40.28 -2.94 -47.54
N GLY A 457 41.02 -1.86 -47.36
CA GLY A 457 42.16 -1.54 -48.21
C GLY A 457 43.19 -2.65 -48.09
N HIS A 458 43.63 -3.10 -49.26
CA HIS A 458 44.67 -4.08 -49.53
C HIS A 458 45.90 -3.87 -48.61
N THR A 459 46.10 -4.72 -47.60
CA THR A 459 47.32 -4.75 -46.80
C THR A 459 48.35 -5.64 -47.46
N GLN A 460 49.47 -5.00 -47.78
CA GLN A 460 50.68 -5.57 -48.33
C GLN A 460 51.34 -6.50 -47.31
N PHE A 461 51.79 -7.65 -47.81
CA PHE A 461 52.66 -8.62 -47.14
C PHE A 461 53.89 -7.94 -46.53
N ASN A 462 54.19 -8.23 -45.27
CA ASN A 462 55.56 -8.27 -44.77
C ASN A 462 55.68 -9.43 -43.76
N ASP A 463 56.56 -10.36 -44.12
CA ASP A 463 57.15 -11.38 -43.26
C ASP A 463 57.94 -10.72 -42.12
N GLU A 464 57.72 -11.14 -40.87
CA GLU A 464 58.80 -11.24 -39.88
C GLU A 464 58.43 -12.12 -38.66
N LYS A 465 59.04 -13.31 -38.64
CA LYS A 465 59.69 -14.06 -37.55
C LYS A 465 59.22 -13.97 -36.07
N LEU A 466 59.01 -15.19 -35.54
CA LEU A 466 59.49 -15.77 -34.26
C LEU A 466 59.41 -14.96 -32.94
N HIS A 467 58.68 -15.47 -31.93
CA HIS A 467 59.23 -16.28 -30.81
C HIS A 467 58.18 -16.61 -29.71
N ALA A 468 58.20 -17.89 -29.28
CA ALA A 468 58.15 -18.42 -27.91
C ALA A 468 56.96 -18.17 -26.94
N ALA A 469 56.22 -19.28 -26.71
CA ALA A 469 55.97 -19.99 -25.44
C ALA A 469 55.71 -19.23 -24.11
N GLY A 470 54.66 -19.66 -23.40
CA GLY A 470 54.53 -19.45 -21.94
C GLY A 470 53.18 -19.82 -21.33
N ASN A 471 53.00 -21.08 -20.93
CA ASN A 471 51.97 -21.56 -20.00
C ASN A 471 52.21 -21.00 -18.58
N VAL A 472 51.16 -20.62 -17.82
CA VAL A 472 51.01 -20.75 -16.34
C VAL A 472 49.52 -20.47 -16.02
N ALA A 473 48.70 -21.47 -15.68
CA ALA A 473 48.45 -22.12 -14.39
C ALA A 473 47.33 -21.48 -13.55
N MET A 474 46.36 -22.36 -13.28
CA MET A 474 45.15 -22.23 -12.48
C MET A 474 45.51 -22.30 -10.99
N THR A 475 44.98 -21.40 -10.15
CA THR A 475 45.10 -21.52 -8.68
C THR A 475 43.72 -21.52 -8.04
N ILE A 476 43.38 -22.65 -7.43
CA ILE A 476 42.23 -22.88 -6.55
C ILE A 476 42.67 -22.53 -5.13
N GLY A 477 41.92 -21.66 -4.45
CA GLY A 477 42.17 -21.28 -3.06
C GLY A 477 41.01 -21.68 -2.15
N THR A 478 41.16 -22.80 -1.45
CA THR A 478 40.36 -23.21 -0.30
C THR A 478 41.01 -22.70 1.00
N ARG A 479 40.25 -22.01 1.85
CA ARG A 479 40.43 -21.91 3.31
C ARG A 479 39.02 -21.96 3.91
N GLY A 480 38.68 -22.75 4.91
CA GLY A 480 39.50 -23.25 6.01
C GLY A 480 38.88 -22.71 7.30
N ALA A 481 38.07 -23.54 7.95
CA ALA A 481 37.51 -23.33 9.28
C ALA A 481 38.59 -23.35 10.35
N GLN A 482 38.38 -22.63 11.46
CA GLN A 482 38.92 -23.00 12.78
C GLN A 482 38.08 -22.35 13.90
N ILE A 483 37.52 -23.26 14.71
CA ILE A 483 37.30 -23.29 16.18
C ILE A 483 36.58 -22.10 16.82
#